data_AF-A0A9K3K8C3-F1
#
_entry.id   AF-A0A9K3K8C3-F1
#
_cell.length_a   1.000
_cell.length_b   1.000
_cell.length_c   1.000
_cell.angle_alpha   90.00
_cell.angle_beta   90.00
_cell.angle_gamma   90.00
#
_symmetry.space_group_name_H-M   'P 1'
#
loop_
_entity.id
_entity.type
_entity.pdbx_description
1 polymer ?
#
loop_
_entity_poly.entity_id
_entity_poly.type
_entity_poly.pdbx_seq_one_letter_code
_entity_poly.pdbx_strand_id
1 'polypeptide(L)'
;MAESKRKGKAKKFNLEWIVKYGLEVSARDPSTSEVTTVVCSFCRSFGREDEDAERKRKRTMNAKFFSYPWRSDNFSRHLKQQHPVKWDECTSMPAEESHWYNN
;
A
#
# COMPACT_ATOMS: atom_id res chain seq x y z
N MET A 1 22.15 -1.20 29.84
CA MET A 1 22.57 -1.68 28.51
C MET A 1 21.62 -1.10 27.46
N ALA A 2 22.10 -0.29 26.51
CA ALA A 2 21.26 0.24 25.44
C ALA A 2 21.40 -0.68 24.22
N GLU A 3 20.38 -1.49 23.96
CA GLU A 3 20.32 -2.39 22.80
C GLU A 3 20.36 -1.57 21.50
N SER A 4 21.52 -1.61 20.85
CA SER A 4 21.75 -1.18 19.48
C SER A 4 20.86 -1.99 18.54
N LYS A 5 19.63 -1.50 18.30
CA LYS A 5 18.73 -2.00 17.27
C LYS A 5 19.49 -2.02 15.95
N ARG A 6 19.86 -3.22 15.50
CA ARG A 6 20.49 -3.48 14.19
C ARG A 6 19.66 -2.79 13.12
N LYS A 7 20.16 -1.67 12.58
CA LYS A 7 19.55 -0.96 11.44
C LYS A 7 19.76 -1.85 10.21
N GLY A 8 18.87 -2.81 9.99
CA GLY A 8 18.85 -3.58 8.76
C GLY A 8 18.84 -2.62 7.57
N LYS A 9 19.71 -2.87 6.59
CA LYS A 9 19.85 -2.02 5.39
C LYS A 9 18.47 -1.73 4.83
N ALA A 10 18.02 -0.50 4.95
CA ALA A 10 16.71 -0.12 4.48
C ALA A 10 16.70 -0.25 2.96
N LYS A 11 15.78 -1.07 2.44
CA LYS A 11 15.65 -1.29 1.01
C LYS A 11 15.14 -0.01 0.38
N LYS A 12 15.66 0.35 -0.80
CA LYS A 12 15.06 1.38 -1.64
C LYS A 12 13.64 0.95 -2.02
N PHE A 13 12.79 1.92 -2.31
CA PHE A 13 11.45 1.64 -2.81
C PHE A 13 11.56 0.92 -4.17
N ASN A 14 10.88 -0.21 -4.33
CA ASN A 14 10.80 -0.91 -5.61
C ASN A 14 9.45 -0.60 -6.27
N LEU A 15 9.49 -0.08 -7.50
CA LEU A 15 8.29 0.23 -8.29
C LEU A 15 7.44 -1.02 -8.56
N GLU A 16 8.03 -2.22 -8.61
CA GLU A 16 7.27 -3.48 -8.73
C GLU A 16 6.26 -3.67 -7.59
N TRP A 17 6.49 -3.05 -6.43
CA TRP A 17 5.55 -3.08 -5.30
C TRP A 17 4.27 -2.29 -5.57
N ILE A 18 4.30 -1.30 -6.48
CA ILE A 18 3.11 -0.57 -6.93
C ILE A 18 2.12 -1.55 -7.55
N VAL A 19 2.58 -2.35 -8.51
CA VAL A 19 1.74 -3.32 -9.21
C VAL A 19 1.41 -4.50 -8.29
N LYS A 20 2.42 -5.07 -7.60
CA LYS A 20 2.24 -6.26 -6.76
C LYS A 20 1.31 -6.05 -5.56
N TYR A 21 1.28 -4.85 -4.99
CA TYR A 21 0.52 -4.54 -3.78
C TYR A 21 -0.56 -3.47 -4.00
N GLY A 22 -0.80 -3.04 -5.24
CA GLY A 22 -1.74 -1.95 -5.55
C GLY A 22 -1.43 -0.67 -4.78
N LEU A 23 -0.18 -0.23 -4.81
CA LEU A 23 0.26 1.03 -4.19
C LEU A 23 0.32 2.13 -5.25
N GLU A 24 0.26 3.38 -4.83
CA GLU A 24 0.40 4.56 -5.68
C GLU A 24 1.43 5.51 -5.07
N VAL A 25 2.29 6.11 -5.89
CA VAL A 25 3.28 7.08 -5.39
C VAL A 25 2.58 8.39 -5.07
N SER A 26 2.56 8.75 -3.79
CA SER A 26 1.94 10.00 -3.34
C SER A 26 2.93 11.16 -3.30
N ALA A 27 4.21 10.89 -3.00
CA ALA A 27 5.24 11.91 -2.92
C ALA A 27 6.60 11.38 -3.36
N ARG A 28 7.36 12.24 -4.03
CA ARG A 28 8.75 12.00 -4.44
C ARG A 28 9.63 13.12 -3.88
N ASP A 29 10.89 12.79 -3.64
CA ASP A 29 11.88 13.76 -3.21
C ASP A 29 12.21 14.71 -4.37
N PRO A 30 12.19 16.03 -4.15
CA PRO A 30 12.43 17.00 -5.23
C PRO A 30 13.90 17.01 -5.71
N SER A 31 14.83 16.47 -4.93
CA SER A 31 16.27 16.52 -5.22
C SER A 31 16.77 15.22 -5.84
N THR A 32 16.33 14.07 -5.31
CA THR A 32 16.76 12.74 -5.79
C THR A 32 15.75 12.07 -6.71
N SER A 33 14.54 12.62 -6.85
CA SER A 33 13.39 12.00 -7.53
C SER A 33 12.98 10.63 -6.96
N GLU A 34 13.50 10.25 -5.79
CA GLU A 34 13.17 8.98 -5.14
C GLU A 34 11.79 9.05 -4.49
N VAL A 35 11.06 7.94 -4.48
CA VAL A 35 9.76 7.86 -3.81
C VAL A 35 9.97 8.01 -2.30
N THR A 36 9.26 8.95 -1.68
CA THR A 36 9.31 9.20 -0.23
C THR A 36 8.08 8.64 0.47
N THR A 37 6.93 8.72 -0.20
CA THR A 37 5.65 8.24 0.34
C THR A 37 4.81 7.58 -0.76
N VAL A 38 4.23 6.43 -0.43
CA VAL A 38 3.21 5.76 -1.24
C VAL A 38 1.91 5.64 -0.47
N VAL A 39 0.79 5.60 -1.17
CA VAL A 39 -0.54 5.38 -0.63
C VAL A 39 -1.09 4.06 -1.15
N CYS A 40 -1.92 3.37 -0.36
CA CYS A 40 -2.65 2.24 -0.89
C CYS A 40 -3.70 2.73 -1.92
N SER A 41 -3.60 2.27 -3.16
CA SER A 41 -4.54 2.66 -4.22
C SER A 41 -5.96 2.15 -3.91
N PHE A 42 -6.08 0.96 -3.30
CA PHE A 42 -7.39 0.44 -2.88
C PHE A 42 -8.06 1.33 -1.83
N CYS A 43 -7.29 1.82 -0.86
CA CYS A 43 -7.79 2.80 0.11
C CYS A 43 -8.27 4.10 -0.56
N ARG A 44 -7.54 4.56 -1.59
CA ARG A 44 -7.86 5.80 -2.32
C ARG A 44 -9.09 5.65 -3.22
N SER A 45 -9.21 4.51 -3.89
CA SER A 45 -10.24 4.25 -4.90
C SER A 45 -11.54 3.69 -4.31
N PHE A 46 -11.44 2.77 -3.34
CA PHE A 46 -12.59 2.02 -2.81
C PHE A 46 -12.84 2.26 -1.33
N GLY A 47 -11.86 2.76 -0.58
CA GLY A 47 -11.94 2.84 0.87
C GLY A 47 -11.92 1.47 1.54
N ARG A 48 -12.18 1.44 2.86
CA ARG A 48 -12.15 0.21 3.64
C ARG A 48 -13.40 -0.63 3.33
N GLU A 49 -13.21 -1.89 2.98
CA GLU A 49 -14.31 -2.84 2.67
C GLU A 49 -15.01 -3.39 3.93
N ASP A 50 -14.98 -2.64 5.03
CA ASP A 50 -15.62 -3.05 6.28
C ASP A 50 -17.13 -2.81 6.12
N GLU A 51 -17.93 -3.83 6.40
CA GLU A 51 -19.38 -3.91 6.27
C GLU A 51 -20.09 -2.76 7.00
N ASP A 52 -20.22 -1.62 6.34
CA ASP A 52 -20.94 -0.45 6.84
C ASP A 52 -22.31 -0.36 6.16
N ALA A 53 -23.06 -1.47 6.22
CA ALA A 53 -24.47 -1.47 5.81
C ALA A 53 -25.35 -0.62 6.77
N GLU A 54 -24.84 -0.24 7.95
CA GLU A 54 -25.69 0.24 9.04
C GLU A 54 -25.27 1.55 9.72
N ARG A 55 -24.26 2.30 9.23
CA ARG A 55 -23.91 3.61 9.84
C ARG A 55 -24.33 4.83 9.04
N LYS A 56 -24.93 5.78 9.79
CA LYS A 56 -25.50 7.06 9.37
C LYS A 56 -24.48 8.12 8.89
N ARG A 57 -23.16 7.87 8.95
CA ARG A 57 -22.12 8.83 8.51
C ARG A 57 -21.06 8.12 7.69
N LYS A 58 -20.69 8.70 6.52
CA LYS A 58 -19.49 8.30 5.77
C LYS A 58 -18.28 8.43 6.69
N ARG A 59 -17.66 7.30 7.02
CA ARG A 59 -16.43 7.25 7.81
C ARG A 59 -15.30 7.89 7.00
N THR A 60 -14.46 8.71 7.64
CA THR A 60 -13.38 9.42 6.95
C THR A 60 -12.45 8.41 6.28
N MET A 61 -12.40 8.45 4.94
CA MET A 61 -11.60 7.55 4.09
C MET A 61 -10.12 7.93 4.20
N ASN A 62 -9.52 7.71 5.36
CA ASN A 62 -8.11 8.00 5.57
C ASN A 62 -7.29 6.92 4.87
N ALA A 63 -6.84 7.24 3.65
CA ALA A 63 -6.00 6.35 2.88
C ALA A 63 -4.69 6.08 3.62
N LYS A 64 -4.24 4.82 3.62
CA LYS A 64 -3.03 4.46 4.32
C LYS A 64 -1.81 4.88 3.52
N PHE A 65 -1.05 5.81 4.06
CA PHE A 65 0.26 6.19 3.56
C PHE A 65 1.34 5.30 4.20
N PHE A 66 2.30 4.90 3.38
CA PHE A 66 3.51 4.21 3.77
C PHE A 66 4.71 5.04 3.34
N SER A 67 5.67 5.14 4.24
CA SER A 67 6.92 5.86 4.01
C SER A 67 8.08 5.00 4.49
N TYR A 68 9.29 5.49 4.26
CA TYR A 68 10.50 4.88 4.77
C TYR A 68 10.44 4.67 6.30
N PRO A 69 10.89 3.51 6.85
CA PRO A 69 11.55 2.39 6.17
C PRO A 69 10.58 1.48 5.39
N TRP A 70 10.94 1.19 4.14
CA TRP A 70 10.11 0.39 3.26
C TRP A 70 10.06 -1.07 3.69
N ARG A 71 8.84 -1.55 3.99
CA ARG A 71 8.57 -2.89 4.51
C ARG A 71 7.43 -3.55 3.76
N SER A 72 7.76 -4.56 2.95
CA SER A 72 6.76 -5.30 2.18
C SER A 72 5.74 -6.01 3.06
N ASP A 73 6.14 -6.48 4.25
CA ASP A 73 5.24 -7.09 5.22
C ASP A 73 4.08 -6.17 5.64
N ASN A 74 4.34 -4.85 5.74
CA ASN A 74 3.33 -3.88 6.10
C ASN A 74 2.29 -3.69 5.01
N PHE A 75 2.70 -3.76 3.73
CA PHE A 75 1.77 -3.65 2.60
C PHE A 75 0.84 -4.86 2.60
N SER A 76 1.39 -6.08 2.61
CA SER A 76 0.60 -7.32 2.60
C SER A 76 -0.34 -7.41 3.79
N ARG A 77 0.14 -7.05 5.00
CA ARG A 77 -0.69 -7.05 6.20
C ARG A 77 -1.85 -6.08 6.09
N HIS A 78 -1.60 -4.87 5.60
CA HIS A 78 -2.65 -3.87 5.43
C HIS A 78 -3.71 -4.33 4.43
N LEU A 79 -3.30 -4.86 3.27
CA LEU A 79 -4.19 -5.35 2.24
C LEU A 79 -5.07 -6.50 2.76
N LYS A 80 -4.45 -7.51 3.39
CA LYS A 80 -5.20 -8.62 4.02
C LYS A 80 -6.19 -8.18 5.10
N GLN A 81 -5.90 -7.10 5.82
CA GLN A 81 -6.75 -6.63 6.92
C GLN A 81 -7.85 -5.65 6.47
N GLN A 82 -7.58 -4.82 5.45
CA GLN A 82 -8.46 -3.71 5.07
C GLN A 82 -9.14 -3.89 3.71
N HIS A 83 -8.56 -4.73 2.87
CA HIS A 83 -9.01 -5.05 1.52
C HIS A 83 -8.91 -6.56 1.25
N PRO A 84 -9.51 -7.42 2.11
CA PRO A 84 -9.35 -8.87 1.97
C PRO A 84 -9.87 -9.38 0.63
N VAL A 85 -10.98 -8.82 0.12
CA VAL A 85 -11.59 -9.22 -1.16
C VAL A 85 -10.68 -8.85 -2.32
N LYS A 86 -10.30 -7.56 -2.41
CA LYS A 86 -9.44 -7.06 -3.49
C LYS A 86 -8.03 -7.63 -3.46
N TRP A 87 -7.52 -7.92 -2.25
CA TRP A 87 -6.25 -8.63 -2.09
C TRP A 87 -6.35 -10.06 -2.60
N ASP A 88 -7.43 -10.76 -2.29
CA ASP A 88 -7.67 -12.12 -2.80
C ASP A 88 -7.74 -12.14 -4.33
N GLU A 89 -8.54 -11.25 -4.92
CA GLU A 89 -8.60 -11.05 -6.39
C GLU A 89 -7.21 -10.80 -6.99
N CYS A 90 -6.42 -9.90 -6.37
CA CYS A 90 -5.07 -9.56 -6.83
C CYS A 90 -4.07 -10.71 -6.67
N THR A 91 -4.26 -11.61 -5.70
CA THR A 91 -3.40 -12.79 -5.52
C THR A 91 -3.85 -14.00 -6.34
N SER A 92 -5.13 -14.08 -6.64
CA SER A 92 -5.75 -15.17 -7.41
C SER A 92 -5.59 -14.95 -8.92
N MET A 93 -5.47 -13.69 -9.37
CA MET A 93 -5.07 -13.36 -10.74
C MET A 93 -3.53 -13.41 -10.86
N PRO A 94 -2.95 -14.32 -11.66
CA PRO A 94 -1.51 -14.32 -11.89
C PRO A 94 -1.06 -13.00 -12.54
N ALA A 95 0.16 -12.57 -12.20
CA ALA A 95 0.74 -11.25 -12.50
C ALA A 95 0.78 -10.84 -13.99
N GLU A 96 0.38 -11.74 -14.89
CA GLU A 96 0.38 -11.60 -16.35
C GLU A 96 -0.85 -10.86 -16.91
N GLU A 97 -1.92 -10.69 -16.13
CA GLU A 97 -3.16 -10.02 -16.60
C GLU A 97 -3.57 -8.79 -15.76
N SER A 98 -2.76 -8.38 -14.78
CA SER A 98 -3.03 -7.18 -13.97
C SER A 98 -2.54 -5.91 -14.69
N HIS A 99 -3.11 -5.64 -15.86
CA HIS A 99 -2.92 -4.40 -16.62
C HIS A 99 -3.79 -3.27 -16.04
N TRP A 100 -3.86 -3.15 -14.71
CA TRP A 100 -4.82 -2.26 -14.04
C TRP A 100 -4.48 -0.76 -14.17
N TYR A 101 -3.31 -0.35 -14.64
CA TYR A 101 -3.11 1.07 -14.97
C TYR A 101 -2.12 1.24 -16.12
N ASN A 102 -2.64 1.27 -17.34
CA ASN A 102 -2.12 2.10 -18.42
C ASN A 102 -3.34 2.73 -19.10
N ASN A 103 -3.69 3.94 -18.66
CA ASN A 103 -4.46 4.88 -19.46
C ASN A 103 -3.53 6.05 -19.82
#